data_AF-A0A3S0BYL2-F1
#
_entry.id   AF-A0A3S0BYL2-F1
#
_cell.length_a   1.000
_cell.length_b   1.000
_cell.length_c   1.000
_cell.angle_alpha   90.00
_cell.angle_beta   90.00
_cell.angle_gamma   90.00
#
_symmetry.space_group_name_H-M   'P 1'
#
loop_
_entity.id
_entity.type
_entity.pdbx_description
1 polymer ?
#
loop_
_entity_poly.entity_id
_entity_poly.type
_entity_poly.pdbx_seq_one_letter_code
_entity_poly.pdbx_strand_id
1 'polypeptide(L)'
;MRYLVAPYTVKGFTNISLLAAQGLLRRHKLLAIDTETQGDKIVMLQLGNADFQVAIDCRYEDPTTLLRSLWKVRFIGHNIKYDYKMIKSNFSVVLPKVRDTMLGSMILTTGIDTPKGYHSLEQCVRRWIDPLAYTNQGNLFRVVATKDVRAEFATHSGDFTEEQLTYGLLDVEYAFRLYSKVYELLKRESLLRVFWLENEFSMVAGDLELKGLPFSSEQWVENTKLTSEKVLEHETKLKETADINWNSQAQVLKVFKELGLEPRLVDKAKNIDRESVSSLALASLKGDPLVDYYLEFKRLKKALTSYGLKFLENVNPKTNRIHTNIYQILATGRTASSDINVQNIPRDKSFRDCFRAPKDKTLITADYSNQEVRVLADLAQDENMIRACRDSDVHLATAKIAFNNPQLKKDSQERQYAKSMNFLMA
;
A
#
# COMPACT_ATOMS: atom_id res chain seq x y z
N MET A 1 14.52 22.90 26.60
CA MET A 1 15.88 22.68 26.01
C MET A 1 15.74 22.62 24.49
N ARG A 2 16.57 23.29 23.68
CA ARG A 2 16.18 23.64 22.28
C ARG A 2 16.78 22.74 21.19
N TYR A 3 17.98 22.21 21.39
CA TYR A 3 18.68 21.35 20.42
C TYR A 3 19.75 20.55 21.13
N LEU A 4 19.96 19.28 20.75
CA LEU A 4 20.89 18.42 21.47
C LEU A 4 21.75 17.59 20.52
N VAL A 5 23.04 17.49 20.84
CA VAL A 5 23.97 16.52 20.24
C VAL A 5 24.37 15.51 21.29
N ALA A 6 24.25 14.23 20.93
CA ALA A 6 24.84 13.14 21.69
C ALA A 6 26.08 12.61 20.97
N PRO A 7 27.26 12.63 21.59
CA PRO A 7 28.36 11.75 21.23
C PRO A 7 28.23 10.45 22.04
N TYR A 8 28.35 9.30 21.36
CA TYR A 8 28.20 7.97 21.95
C TYR A 8 29.21 7.64 23.08
N THR A 9 30.22 8.48 23.30
CA THR A 9 31.17 8.32 24.40
C THR A 9 30.90 9.31 25.55
N VAL A 10 30.04 8.88 26.48
CA VAL A 10 30.20 9.02 27.94
C VAL A 10 29.63 10.25 28.69
N LYS A 11 29.15 11.36 28.12
CA LYS A 11 28.62 12.47 28.97
C LYS A 11 27.47 13.28 28.39
N GLY A 12 26.24 12.85 28.69
CA GLY A 12 25.03 13.67 28.59
C GLY A 12 24.77 14.30 27.22
N PHE A 13 23.77 15.17 27.15
CA PHE A 13 23.45 15.90 25.93
C PHE A 13 24.15 17.26 25.92
N THR A 14 24.73 17.63 24.78
CA THR A 14 25.30 18.96 24.58
C THR A 14 24.33 19.83 23.78
N ASN A 15 23.95 20.99 24.33
CA ASN A 15 23.17 21.96 23.58
C ASN A 15 24.04 22.68 22.55
N ILE A 16 23.57 22.75 21.30
CA ILE A 16 24.25 23.51 20.24
C ILE A 16 23.25 24.41 19.50
N SER A 17 23.74 25.39 18.74
CA SER A 17 22.88 26.20 17.88
C SER A 17 22.50 25.44 16.59
N LEU A 18 21.39 25.83 15.95
CA LEU A 18 21.00 25.31 14.63
C LEU A 18 22.11 25.52 13.57
N LEU A 19 22.84 26.64 13.66
CA LEU A 19 23.96 26.93 12.78
C LEU A 19 25.13 25.95 13.00
N ALA A 20 25.42 25.62 14.26
CA ALA A 20 26.43 24.61 14.58
C ALA A 20 26.00 23.21 14.10
N ALA A 21 24.72 22.85 14.29
CA ALA A 21 24.17 21.58 13.81
C ALA A 21 24.25 21.49 12.28
N GLN A 22 23.89 22.56 11.59
CA GLN A 22 24.01 22.66 10.14
C GLN A 22 25.46 22.49 9.68
N GLY A 23 26.42 23.12 10.37
CA GLY A 23 27.85 23.02 10.09
C GLY A 23 28.43 21.63 10.30
N LEU A 24 27.88 20.87 11.26
CA LEU A 24 28.22 19.47 11.50
C LEU A 24 27.63 18.57 10.41
N LEU A 25 26.32 18.62 10.20
CA LEU A 25 25.59 17.72 9.30
C LEU A 25 26.03 17.86 7.84
N ARG A 26 26.31 19.08 7.36
CA ARG A 26 26.75 19.33 5.96
C ARG A 26 28.06 18.67 5.57
N ARG A 27 28.88 18.22 6.53
CA ARG A 27 30.17 17.56 6.27
C ARG A 27 29.99 16.11 5.81
N HIS A 28 28.81 15.54 5.99
CA HIS A 28 28.54 14.14 5.70
C HIS A 28 27.73 13.97 4.42
N LYS A 29 28.04 12.93 3.64
CA LYS A 29 27.31 12.59 2.41
C LYS A 29 26.10 11.68 2.64
N LEU A 30 26.03 11.08 3.82
CA LEU A 30 25.05 10.09 4.22
C LEU A 30 24.70 10.35 5.69
N LEU A 31 23.42 10.52 5.96
CA LEU A 31 22.88 10.74 7.31
C LEU A 31 21.61 9.94 7.46
N ALA A 32 21.34 9.40 8.65
CA ALA A 32 20.01 8.93 9.01
C ALA A 32 19.14 10.12 9.44
N ILE A 33 17.83 9.98 9.23
CA ILE A 33 16.80 10.94 9.58
C ILE A 33 15.58 10.19 10.13
N ASP A 34 14.95 10.76 11.14
CA ASP A 34 13.72 10.27 11.75
C ASP A 34 12.88 11.46 12.21
N THR A 35 11.58 11.23 12.42
CA THR A 35 10.65 12.24 12.92
C THR A 35 9.71 11.68 13.98
N GLU A 36 9.63 12.37 15.12
CA GLU A 36 8.56 12.18 16.09
C GLU A 36 7.45 13.21 15.90
N THR A 37 6.20 12.75 16.05
CA THR A 37 5.04 13.52 15.61
C THR A 37 3.93 13.56 16.66
N GLN A 38 3.17 14.66 16.63
CA GLN A 38 1.92 14.81 17.33
C GLN A 38 0.83 15.11 16.30
N GLY A 39 0.11 14.09 15.86
CA GLY A 39 -0.85 14.19 14.76
C GLY A 39 -0.15 14.49 13.43
N ASP A 40 -0.46 15.64 12.81
CA ASP A 40 0.14 16.09 11.55
C ASP A 40 1.37 17.01 11.73
N LYS A 41 1.81 17.21 12.97
CA LYS A 41 2.95 18.07 13.31
C LYS A 41 4.18 17.28 13.71
N ILE A 42 5.36 17.71 13.23
CA ILE A 42 6.64 17.21 13.74
C ILE A 42 6.95 17.92 15.05
N VAL A 43 7.22 17.15 16.11
CA VAL A 43 7.66 17.68 17.42
C VAL A 43 9.16 17.53 17.60
N MET A 44 9.75 16.45 17.10
CA MET A 44 11.20 16.25 17.09
C MET A 44 11.65 15.82 15.71
N LEU A 45 12.74 16.43 15.23
CA LEU A 45 13.46 16.01 14.03
C LEU A 45 14.85 15.54 14.45
N GLN A 46 15.21 14.33 14.09
CA GLN A 46 16.48 13.72 14.46
C GLN A 46 17.30 13.45 13.20
N LEU A 47 18.59 13.80 13.23
CA LEU A 47 19.53 13.55 12.14
C LEU A 47 20.87 13.08 12.68
N GLY A 48 21.57 12.20 11.98
CA GLY A 48 22.87 11.75 12.47
C GLY A 48 23.46 10.58 11.73
N ASN A 49 24.41 9.92 12.37
CA ASN A 49 25.03 8.69 11.92
C ASN A 49 25.37 7.80 13.13
N ALA A 50 26.29 6.86 12.96
CA ALA A 50 26.73 5.97 14.04
C ALA A 50 27.58 6.65 15.13
N ASP A 51 28.14 7.85 14.87
CA ASP A 51 29.09 8.52 15.73
C ASP A 51 28.48 9.71 16.49
N PHE A 52 27.50 10.37 15.87
CA PHE A 52 26.80 11.51 16.45
C PHE A 52 25.34 11.55 16.00
N GLN A 53 24.50 12.11 16.86
CA GLN A 53 23.09 12.36 16.55
C GLN A 53 22.71 13.77 17.02
N VAL A 54 21.81 14.41 16.27
CA VAL A 54 21.26 15.74 16.53
C VAL A 54 19.75 15.60 16.67
N ALA A 55 19.18 16.08 17.77
CA ALA A 55 17.73 16.26 17.94
C ALA A 55 17.37 17.74 17.90
N ILE A 56 16.33 18.07 17.14
CA ILE A 56 15.78 19.42 16.97
C ILE A 56 14.34 19.43 17.50
N ASP A 57 14.07 20.29 18.48
CA ASP A 57 12.71 20.52 18.96
C ASP A 57 11.94 21.44 18.01
N CYS A 58 11.16 20.84 17.12
CA CYS A 58 10.44 21.53 16.05
C CYS A 58 9.25 22.35 16.56
N ARG A 59 8.92 22.28 17.86
CA ARG A 59 7.89 23.12 18.48
C ARG A 59 8.38 24.56 18.68
N TYR A 60 9.68 24.74 18.80
CA TYR A 60 10.30 26.04 19.07
C TYR A 60 11.17 26.54 17.92
N GLU A 61 11.54 25.66 16.99
CA GLU A 61 12.60 25.91 16.03
C GLU A 61 12.22 25.42 14.64
N ASP A 62 12.48 26.24 13.61
CA ASP A 62 12.19 25.89 12.22
C ASP A 62 13.43 25.25 11.55
N PRO A 63 13.44 23.94 11.26
CA PRO A 63 14.55 23.27 10.63
C PRO A 63 14.64 23.51 9.12
N THR A 64 13.73 24.27 8.51
CA THR A 64 13.63 24.44 7.04
C THR A 64 14.96 24.86 6.41
N THR A 65 15.61 25.87 6.97
CA THR A 65 16.90 26.37 6.45
C THR A 65 18.00 25.30 6.57
N LEU A 66 18.01 24.53 7.65
CA LEU A 66 18.94 23.41 7.85
C LEU A 66 18.69 22.29 6.84
N LEU A 67 17.43 21.88 6.63
CA LEU A 67 17.08 20.79 5.73
C LEU A 67 17.38 21.14 4.27
N ARG A 68 17.01 22.34 3.80
CA ARG A 68 17.34 22.82 2.43
C ARG A 68 18.84 22.87 2.18
N SER A 69 19.59 23.08 3.25
CA SER A 69 21.04 23.12 3.28
C SER A 69 21.70 21.77 2.96
N LEU A 70 20.98 20.66 3.16
CA LEU A 70 21.46 19.29 3.03
C LEU A 70 21.13 18.66 1.67
N TRP A 71 20.93 19.47 0.62
CA TRP A 71 20.53 19.00 -0.70
C TRP A 71 21.49 18.00 -1.37
N LYS A 72 22.77 17.93 -0.94
CA LYS A 72 23.75 16.94 -1.41
C LYS A 72 23.78 15.64 -0.61
N VAL A 73 23.08 15.59 0.53
CA VAL A 73 23.07 14.47 1.46
C VAL A 73 22.12 13.38 0.97
N ARG A 74 22.47 12.13 1.17
CA ARG A 74 21.55 10.99 1.07
C ARG A 74 21.04 10.66 2.46
N PHE A 75 19.73 10.48 2.58
CA PHE A 75 19.08 10.19 3.84
C PHE A 75 18.79 8.71 3.99
N ILE A 76 19.13 8.16 5.15
CA ILE A 76 18.72 6.83 5.59
C ILE A 76 17.53 6.99 6.51
N GLY A 77 16.57 6.09 6.41
CA GLY A 77 15.47 6.01 7.36
C GLY A 77 14.98 4.58 7.49
N HIS A 78 13.97 4.42 8.31
CA HIS A 78 13.23 3.17 8.44
C HIS A 78 11.75 3.49 8.27
N ASN A 79 11.14 3.07 7.16
CA ASN A 79 9.85 3.61 6.70
C ASN A 79 9.93 5.10 6.30
N ILE A 80 10.98 5.48 5.57
CA ILE A 80 11.35 6.87 5.26
C ILE A 80 10.27 7.63 4.46
N LYS A 81 9.35 6.90 3.79
CA LYS A 81 8.19 7.51 3.14
C LYS A 81 7.35 8.30 4.14
N TYR A 82 7.22 7.82 5.38
CA TYR A 82 6.51 8.52 6.44
C TYR A 82 7.20 9.83 6.80
N ASP A 83 8.49 9.81 7.14
CA ASP A 83 9.28 11.00 7.49
C ASP A 83 9.29 12.02 6.36
N TYR A 84 9.46 11.54 5.13
CA TYR A 84 9.37 12.38 3.94
C TYR A 84 8.03 13.13 3.86
N LYS A 85 6.91 12.43 4.08
CA LYS A 85 5.58 13.05 4.06
C LYS A 85 5.41 14.10 5.15
N MET A 86 5.90 13.79 6.36
CA MET A 86 5.84 14.70 7.50
C MET A 86 6.67 15.97 7.24
N ILE A 87 7.92 15.80 6.79
CA ILE A 87 8.84 16.90 6.47
C ILE A 87 8.28 17.76 5.34
N LYS A 88 7.75 17.14 4.28
CA LYS A 88 7.18 17.87 3.15
C LYS A 88 5.94 18.67 3.57
N SER A 89 5.08 18.09 4.41
CA SER A 89 3.84 18.75 4.86
C SER A 89 4.10 19.88 5.86
N ASN A 90 5.09 19.72 6.74
CA ASN A 90 5.40 20.70 7.79
C ASN A 90 6.33 21.82 7.30
N PHE A 91 7.30 21.51 6.45
CA PHE A 91 8.41 22.43 6.11
C PHE A 91 8.52 22.73 4.62
N SER A 92 7.69 22.12 3.77
CA SER A 92 7.77 22.24 2.31
C SER A 92 9.17 21.90 1.76
N VAL A 93 9.85 20.95 2.39
CA VAL A 93 11.17 20.44 1.96
C VAL A 93 11.03 19.07 1.33
N VAL A 94 11.69 18.88 0.20
CA VAL A 94 11.81 17.58 -0.49
C VAL A 94 13.18 17.00 -0.14
N LEU A 95 13.19 15.78 0.41
CA LEU A 95 14.43 15.04 0.62
C LEU A 95 14.99 14.64 -0.77
N PRO A 96 16.29 14.83 -1.06
CA PRO A 96 16.81 14.63 -2.41
C PRO A 96 16.95 13.15 -2.80
N LYS A 97 17.50 12.32 -1.90
CA LYS A 97 17.72 10.88 -2.10
C LYS A 97 17.56 10.15 -0.78
N VAL A 98 16.78 9.08 -0.78
CA VAL A 98 16.43 8.32 0.43
C VAL A 98 16.90 6.86 0.36
N ARG A 99 17.08 6.23 1.52
CA ARG A 99 17.54 4.86 1.74
C ARG A 99 16.75 4.25 2.89
N ASP A 100 15.76 3.44 2.55
CA ASP A 100 14.83 2.85 3.51
C ASP A 100 15.28 1.45 3.92
N THR A 101 15.70 1.31 5.18
CA THR A 101 16.09 0.01 5.73
C THR A 101 14.93 -0.98 5.87
N MET A 102 13.68 -0.50 6.01
CA MET A 102 12.49 -1.34 5.99
C MET A 102 12.30 -1.97 4.61
N LEU A 103 12.40 -1.18 3.54
CA LEU A 103 12.32 -1.71 2.17
C LEU A 103 13.45 -2.70 1.87
N GLY A 104 14.67 -2.42 2.34
CA GLY A 104 15.77 -3.36 2.20
C GLY A 104 15.49 -4.69 2.92
N SER A 105 14.87 -4.63 4.10
CA SER A 105 14.42 -5.82 4.83
C SER A 105 13.34 -6.60 4.08
N MET A 106 12.36 -5.91 3.51
CA MET A 106 11.28 -6.51 2.73
C MET A 106 11.79 -7.18 1.45
N ILE A 107 12.74 -6.55 0.75
CA ILE A 107 13.37 -7.12 -0.45
C ILE A 107 14.11 -8.42 -0.12
N LEU A 108 14.86 -8.45 0.98
CA LEU A 108 15.60 -9.64 1.43
C LEU A 108 14.70 -10.83 1.77
N THR A 109 13.43 -10.60 2.09
CA THR A 109 12.49 -11.66 2.48
C THR A 109 11.23 -11.70 1.63
N THR A 110 11.27 -11.11 0.43
CA THR A 110 10.12 -11.14 -0.50
C THR A 110 9.79 -12.60 -0.84
N GLY A 111 8.52 -12.96 -0.75
CA GLY A 111 8.03 -14.33 -0.96
C GLY A 111 8.10 -15.25 0.26
N ILE A 112 8.60 -14.76 1.40
CA ILE A 112 8.61 -15.51 2.67
C ILE A 112 7.46 -15.00 3.55
N ASP A 113 6.70 -15.93 4.15
CA ASP A 113 5.68 -15.58 5.13
C ASP A 113 6.34 -15.03 6.41
N THR A 114 6.14 -13.74 6.65
CA THR A 114 6.68 -13.05 7.82
C THR A 114 5.55 -12.63 8.78
N PRO A 115 5.72 -12.78 10.10
CA PRO A 115 4.73 -12.32 11.07
C PRO A 115 4.57 -10.78 11.08
N LYS A 116 3.48 -10.30 11.66
CA LYS A 116 3.25 -8.85 11.84
C LYS A 116 4.42 -8.21 12.60
N GLY A 117 4.91 -7.09 12.09
CA GLY A 117 6.02 -6.35 12.72
C GLY A 117 7.41 -6.89 12.42
N TYR A 118 7.55 -7.96 11.61
CA TYR A 118 8.85 -8.53 11.25
C TYR A 118 9.85 -7.52 10.67
N HIS A 119 9.32 -6.51 9.96
CA HIS A 119 10.09 -5.44 9.33
C HIS A 119 10.25 -4.19 10.18
N SER A 120 9.80 -4.16 11.45
CA SER A 120 10.04 -2.99 12.30
C SER A 120 11.53 -2.78 12.56
N LEU A 121 11.93 -1.55 12.89
CA LEU A 121 13.32 -1.20 13.18
C LEU A 121 13.87 -2.10 14.29
N GLU A 122 13.13 -2.19 15.40
CA GLU A 122 13.43 -3.06 16.54
C GLU A 122 13.73 -4.51 16.11
N GLN A 123 12.84 -5.11 15.33
CA GLN A 123 12.97 -6.51 14.92
C GLN A 123 14.11 -6.70 13.91
N CYS A 124 14.36 -5.74 13.03
CA CYS A 124 15.48 -5.80 12.08
C CYS A 124 16.83 -5.62 12.79
N VAL A 125 16.93 -4.70 13.74
CA VAL A 125 18.13 -4.47 14.56
C VAL A 125 18.44 -5.72 15.38
N ARG A 126 17.43 -6.30 16.05
CA ARG A 126 17.61 -7.55 16.80
C ARG A 126 18.08 -8.71 15.94
N ARG A 127 17.58 -8.78 14.70
CA ARG A 127 17.93 -9.85 13.76
C ARG A 127 19.34 -9.74 13.20
N TRP A 128 19.81 -8.53 12.89
CA TRP A 128 21.02 -8.35 12.08
C TRP A 128 22.14 -7.55 12.74
N ILE A 129 21.87 -6.86 13.85
CA ILE A 129 22.86 -6.01 14.54
C ILE A 129 23.19 -6.58 15.92
N ASP A 130 22.21 -6.66 16.82
CA ASP A 130 22.40 -7.16 18.18
C ASP A 130 21.11 -7.83 18.68
N PRO A 131 21.07 -9.15 18.89
CA PRO A 131 19.89 -9.87 19.39
C PRO A 131 19.32 -9.35 20.72
N LEU A 132 20.17 -8.71 21.53
CA LEU A 132 19.84 -8.10 22.80
C LEU A 132 19.56 -6.60 22.69
N ALA A 133 19.62 -6.02 21.48
CA ALA A 133 19.14 -4.65 21.25
C ALA A 133 17.69 -4.53 21.72
N TYR A 134 17.36 -3.35 22.23
CA TYR A 134 16.06 -3.10 22.83
C TYR A 134 15.78 -4.00 24.06
N THR A 135 16.82 -4.46 24.78
CA THR A 135 16.70 -5.08 26.12
C THR A 135 17.61 -4.41 27.17
N ASN A 136 17.39 -4.71 28.45
CA ASN A 136 18.27 -4.27 29.55
C ASN A 136 19.64 -4.98 29.58
N GLN A 137 19.86 -5.96 28.69
CA GLN A 137 21.05 -6.79 28.63
C GLN A 137 21.87 -6.58 27.33
N GLY A 138 21.50 -5.58 26.52
CA GLY A 138 22.21 -5.26 25.27
C GLY A 138 23.65 -4.79 25.50
N ASN A 139 24.58 -5.30 24.69
CA ASN A 139 26.01 -4.98 24.78
C ASN A 139 26.37 -3.65 24.11
N LEU A 140 25.61 -3.27 23.08
CA LEU A 140 25.85 -2.04 22.33
C LEU A 140 24.98 -0.88 22.81
N PHE A 141 23.80 -1.12 23.36
CA PHE A 141 22.86 -0.06 23.75
C PHE A 141 21.91 -0.57 24.83
N ARG A 142 22.05 -0.06 26.06
CA ARG A 142 21.02 -0.27 27.09
C ARG A 142 19.75 0.44 26.65
N VAL A 143 18.61 -0.25 26.69
CA VAL A 143 17.30 0.41 26.60
C VAL A 143 17.18 1.42 27.71
N VAL A 144 17.00 2.67 27.31
CA VAL A 144 16.36 3.68 28.17
C VAL A 144 14.96 4.00 27.66
N ALA A 145 14.53 3.49 26.49
CA ALA A 145 13.22 3.85 25.97
C ALA A 145 12.51 2.70 25.23
N THR A 146 11.33 2.34 25.74
CA THR A 146 10.40 1.36 25.17
C THR A 146 9.45 2.05 24.19
N LYS A 147 8.60 1.27 23.51
CA LYS A 147 7.48 1.80 22.72
C LYS A 147 6.53 2.70 23.53
N ASP A 148 6.54 2.59 24.85
CA ASP A 148 5.72 3.42 25.73
C ASP A 148 6.19 4.88 25.68
N VAL A 149 7.50 5.12 25.65
CA VAL A 149 8.10 6.47 25.48
C VAL A 149 7.67 7.09 24.14
N ARG A 150 7.56 6.28 23.08
CA ARG A 150 7.06 6.77 21.79
C ARG A 150 5.62 7.27 21.89
N ALA A 151 4.76 6.58 22.65
CA ALA A 151 3.37 6.97 22.81
C ALA A 151 3.22 8.30 23.56
N GLU A 152 4.18 8.65 24.42
CA GLU A 152 4.18 9.91 25.16
C GLU A 152 4.30 11.14 24.24
N PHE A 153 4.98 11.05 23.09
CA PHE A 153 5.09 12.17 22.15
C PHE A 153 3.73 12.68 21.64
N ALA A 154 2.71 11.82 21.60
CA ALA A 154 1.37 12.20 21.15
C ALA A 154 0.66 13.16 22.11
N THR A 155 1.02 13.16 23.40
CA THR A 155 0.38 13.98 24.44
C THR A 155 1.38 14.86 25.19
N HIS A 156 2.66 14.81 24.82
CA HIS A 156 3.73 15.48 25.55
C HIS A 156 3.54 17.00 25.59
N SER A 157 3.68 17.56 26.79
CA SER A 157 3.69 19.00 27.02
C SER A 157 4.94 19.37 27.85
N GLY A 158 5.65 20.41 27.44
CA GLY A 158 6.91 20.83 28.07
C GLY A 158 8.18 20.30 27.39
N ASP A 159 9.32 20.44 28.07
CA ASP A 159 10.63 20.02 27.57
C ASP A 159 10.72 18.49 27.42
N PHE A 160 11.48 18.00 26.44
CA PHE A 160 11.69 16.56 26.29
C PHE A 160 12.45 15.96 27.47
N THR A 161 12.05 14.77 27.92
CA THR A 161 12.77 14.01 28.93
C THR A 161 14.05 13.40 28.35
N GLU A 162 15.01 13.04 29.20
CA GLU A 162 16.22 12.32 28.79
C GLU A 162 15.89 11.00 28.07
N GLU A 163 14.82 10.32 28.49
CA GLU A 163 14.35 9.08 27.85
C GLU A 163 13.80 9.33 26.44
N GLN A 164 12.99 10.37 26.26
CA GLN A 164 12.44 10.78 24.95
C GLN A 164 13.56 11.19 23.98
N LEU A 165 14.55 11.93 24.47
CA LEU A 165 15.71 12.31 23.69
C LEU A 165 16.56 11.10 23.32
N THR A 166 16.81 10.20 24.27
CA THR A 166 17.55 8.98 24.03
C THR A 166 16.84 8.09 23.00
N TYR A 167 15.52 7.94 23.12
CA TYR A 167 14.69 7.19 22.16
C TYR A 167 14.91 7.67 20.71
N GLY A 168 14.65 8.96 20.46
CA GLY A 168 14.70 9.52 19.11
C GLY A 168 16.12 9.50 18.51
N LEU A 169 17.15 9.73 19.33
CA LEU A 169 18.53 9.69 18.86
C LEU A 169 18.98 8.25 18.54
N LEU A 170 18.56 7.26 19.35
CA LEU A 170 18.87 5.86 19.09
C LEU A 170 18.22 5.34 17.81
N ASP A 171 16.99 5.74 17.49
CA ASP A 171 16.33 5.28 16.25
C ASP A 171 17.11 5.71 14.99
N VAL A 172 17.66 6.94 14.97
CA VAL A 172 18.56 7.41 13.90
C VAL A 172 19.86 6.61 13.85
N GLU A 173 20.48 6.35 14.99
CA GLU A 173 21.71 5.56 15.06
C GLU A 173 21.49 4.12 14.56
N TYR A 174 20.44 3.48 15.04
CA TYR A 174 20.06 2.13 14.65
C TYR A 174 19.75 2.04 13.17
N ALA A 175 18.98 2.98 12.61
CA ALA A 175 18.71 3.03 11.18
C ALA A 175 20.02 3.14 10.37
N PHE A 176 20.98 3.96 10.82
CA PHE A 176 22.27 4.09 10.15
C PHE A 176 23.10 2.80 10.19
N ARG A 177 23.21 2.17 11.35
CA ARG A 177 23.93 0.89 11.53
C ARG A 177 23.26 -0.24 10.75
N LEU A 178 21.93 -0.31 10.82
CA LEU A 178 21.12 -1.28 10.09
C LEU A 178 21.30 -1.15 8.58
N TYR A 179 21.33 0.08 8.05
CA TYR A 179 21.57 0.31 6.62
C TYR A 179 22.87 -0.32 6.15
N SER A 180 23.94 -0.20 6.93
CA SER A 180 25.24 -0.79 6.56
C SER A 180 25.15 -2.30 6.42
N LYS A 181 24.43 -2.97 7.33
CA LYS A 181 24.24 -4.42 7.28
C LYS A 181 23.27 -4.85 6.17
N VAL A 182 22.15 -4.16 6.02
CA VAL A 182 21.16 -4.42 4.96
C VAL A 182 21.79 -4.23 3.58
N TYR A 183 22.60 -3.20 3.40
CA TYR A 183 23.33 -2.96 2.16
C TYR A 183 24.30 -4.10 1.81
N GLU A 184 25.06 -4.59 2.79
CA GLU A 184 25.95 -5.76 2.62
C GLU A 184 25.17 -7.00 2.17
N LEU A 185 24.03 -7.29 2.82
CA LEU A 185 23.18 -8.43 2.49
C LEU A 185 22.58 -8.28 1.09
N LEU A 186 22.00 -7.13 0.75
CA LEU A 186 21.45 -6.86 -0.58
C LEU A 186 22.52 -6.97 -1.67
N LYS A 187 23.76 -6.55 -1.38
CA LYS A 187 24.88 -6.69 -2.32
C LYS A 187 25.23 -8.16 -2.54
N ARG A 188 25.30 -8.95 -1.46
CA ARG A 188 25.59 -10.39 -1.52
C ARG A 188 24.56 -11.15 -2.36
N GLU A 189 23.28 -10.80 -2.21
CA GLU A 189 22.18 -11.43 -2.96
C GLU A 189 21.95 -10.79 -4.35
N SER A 190 22.78 -9.83 -4.79
CA SER A 190 22.62 -9.10 -6.07
C SER A 190 21.31 -8.31 -6.21
N LEU A 191 20.72 -7.86 -5.09
CA LEU A 191 19.42 -7.17 -5.01
C LEU A 191 19.52 -5.64 -4.98
N LEU A 192 20.72 -5.07 -5.05
CA LEU A 192 20.91 -3.61 -4.98
C LEU A 192 20.13 -2.83 -6.04
N ARG A 193 19.97 -3.38 -7.25
CA ARG A 193 19.22 -2.70 -8.32
C ARG A 193 17.76 -2.49 -7.93
N VAL A 194 17.10 -3.53 -7.40
CA VAL A 194 15.70 -3.44 -6.94
C VAL A 194 15.62 -2.48 -5.75
N PHE A 195 16.56 -2.55 -4.82
CA PHE A 195 16.62 -1.62 -3.70
C PHE A 195 16.71 -0.15 -4.13
N TRP A 196 17.47 0.16 -5.18
CA TRP A 196 17.52 1.52 -5.73
C TRP A 196 16.20 1.96 -6.35
N LEU A 197 15.58 1.11 -7.17
CA LEU A 197 14.28 1.41 -7.79
C LEU A 197 13.20 1.69 -6.74
N GLU A 198 13.12 0.86 -5.71
CA GLU A 198 12.13 1.01 -4.64
C GLU A 198 12.32 2.31 -3.85
N ASN A 199 13.57 2.71 -3.60
CA ASN A 199 13.88 3.96 -2.92
C ASN A 199 13.62 5.21 -3.78
N GLU A 200 13.80 5.13 -5.09
CA GLU A 200 13.39 6.20 -6.00
C GLU A 200 11.86 6.35 -6.01
N PHE A 201 11.13 5.24 -5.92
CA PHE A 201 9.68 5.25 -5.84
C PHE A 201 9.14 5.76 -4.49
N SER A 202 9.85 5.62 -3.37
CA SER A 202 9.34 6.02 -2.05
C SER A 202 8.86 7.47 -1.96
N MET A 203 9.59 8.41 -2.57
CA MET A 203 9.19 9.84 -2.57
C MET A 203 8.00 10.09 -3.50
N VAL A 204 7.94 9.38 -4.63
CA VAL A 204 6.79 9.43 -5.55
C VAL A 204 5.54 8.89 -4.85
N ALA A 205 5.65 7.74 -4.17
CA ALA A 205 4.57 7.17 -3.37
C ALA A 205 4.12 8.15 -2.28
N GLY A 206 5.06 8.75 -1.53
CA GLY A 206 4.74 9.79 -0.55
C GLY A 206 3.98 10.98 -1.16
N ASP A 207 4.37 11.42 -2.36
CA ASP A 207 3.69 12.50 -3.08
C ASP A 207 2.28 12.13 -3.55
N LEU A 208 2.09 10.91 -4.04
CA LEU A 208 0.77 10.40 -4.44
C LEU A 208 -0.17 10.39 -3.23
N GLU A 209 0.30 9.92 -2.08
CA GLU A 209 -0.49 9.88 -0.84
C GLU A 209 -0.82 11.27 -0.31
N LEU A 210 0.15 12.20 -0.31
CA LEU A 210 -0.08 13.58 0.10
C LEU A 210 -1.02 14.31 -0.86
N LYS A 211 -0.95 14.02 -2.17
CA LYS A 211 -1.79 14.68 -3.17
C LYS A 211 -3.24 14.24 -3.06
N GLY A 212 -3.47 12.96 -2.79
CA GLY A 212 -4.79 12.35 -2.74
C GLY A 212 -5.50 12.29 -4.10
N LEU A 213 -6.42 11.34 -4.24
CA LEU A 213 -7.25 11.19 -5.43
C LEU A 213 -8.38 12.22 -5.42
N PRO A 214 -8.63 12.90 -6.55
CA PRO A 214 -9.74 13.82 -6.64
C PRO A 214 -11.05 13.04 -6.68
N PHE A 215 -12.07 13.55 -5.99
CA PHE A 215 -13.30 12.83 -5.69
C PHE A 215 -14.50 13.79 -5.63
N SER A 216 -15.65 13.39 -6.15
CA SER A 216 -16.91 14.12 -6.01
C SER A 216 -17.85 13.37 -5.06
N SER A 217 -18.01 13.95 -3.87
CA SER A 217 -18.94 13.46 -2.86
C SER A 217 -20.39 13.59 -3.33
N GLU A 218 -20.73 14.65 -4.06
CA GLU A 218 -22.09 14.86 -4.58
C GLU A 218 -22.49 13.74 -5.53
N GLN A 219 -21.62 13.42 -6.50
CA GLN A 219 -21.86 12.34 -7.45
C GLN A 219 -21.94 10.98 -6.76
N TRP A 220 -21.13 10.77 -5.71
CA TRP A 220 -21.16 9.52 -4.95
C TRP A 220 -22.49 9.31 -4.23
N VAL A 221 -23.05 10.38 -3.62
CA VAL A 221 -24.38 10.35 -2.99
C VAL A 221 -25.46 10.01 -4.02
N GLU A 222 -25.45 10.68 -5.16
CA GLU A 222 -26.39 10.44 -6.25
C GLU A 222 -26.32 8.99 -6.76
N ASN A 223 -25.11 8.49 -7.03
CA ASN A 223 -24.91 7.13 -7.51
C ASN A 223 -25.32 6.08 -6.47
N THR A 224 -25.09 6.36 -5.18
CA THR A 224 -25.53 5.50 -4.08
C THR A 224 -27.06 5.46 -4.00
N LYS A 225 -27.73 6.60 -4.19
CA LYS A 225 -29.20 6.67 -4.23
C LYS A 225 -29.75 5.85 -5.39
N LEU A 226 -29.26 6.07 -6.62
CA LEU A 226 -29.68 5.32 -7.81
C LEU A 226 -29.43 3.80 -7.67
N THR A 227 -28.30 3.43 -7.09
CA THR A 227 -27.99 2.02 -6.81
C THR A 227 -28.95 1.43 -5.79
N SER A 228 -29.34 2.20 -4.77
CA SER A 228 -30.31 1.76 -3.75
C SER A 228 -31.71 1.57 -4.34
N GLU A 229 -32.14 2.47 -5.22
CA GLU A 229 -33.40 2.33 -5.96
C GLU A 229 -33.40 1.06 -6.83
N LYS A 230 -32.31 0.78 -7.54
CA LYS A 230 -32.16 -0.48 -8.31
C LYS A 230 -32.19 -1.73 -7.43
N VAL A 231 -31.55 -1.69 -6.26
CA VAL A 231 -31.63 -2.81 -5.30
C VAL A 231 -33.07 -3.06 -4.89
N LEU A 232 -33.83 -2.00 -4.59
CA LEU A 232 -35.23 -2.13 -4.22
C LEU A 232 -36.07 -2.69 -5.38
N GLU A 233 -35.83 -2.24 -6.61
CA GLU A 233 -36.50 -2.78 -7.80
C GLU A 233 -36.25 -4.29 -7.96
N HIS A 234 -34.99 -4.73 -7.87
CA HIS A 234 -34.64 -6.15 -8.00
C HIS A 234 -35.19 -6.96 -6.82
N GLU A 235 -35.16 -6.41 -5.61
CA GLU A 235 -35.72 -7.06 -4.43
C GLU A 235 -37.24 -7.24 -4.53
N THR A 236 -37.97 -6.26 -5.09
CA THR A 236 -39.40 -6.38 -5.36
C THR A 236 -39.69 -7.49 -6.35
N LYS A 237 -38.97 -7.56 -7.46
CA LYS A 237 -39.11 -8.64 -8.46
C LYS A 237 -38.81 -10.03 -7.89
N LEU A 238 -37.82 -10.11 -7.01
CA LEU A 238 -37.53 -11.36 -6.29
C LEU A 238 -38.67 -11.73 -5.31
N LYS A 239 -39.25 -10.74 -4.62
CA LYS A 239 -40.40 -10.93 -3.70
C LYS A 239 -41.68 -11.36 -4.40
N GLU A 240 -41.88 -11.02 -5.67
CA GLU A 240 -42.98 -11.55 -6.48
C GLU A 240 -42.92 -13.07 -6.62
N THR A 241 -41.72 -13.67 -6.54
CA THR A 241 -41.53 -15.12 -6.58
C THR A 241 -41.64 -15.75 -5.20
N ALA A 242 -41.00 -15.17 -4.19
CA ALA A 242 -41.07 -15.65 -2.81
C ALA A 242 -40.76 -14.54 -1.80
N ASP A 243 -41.60 -14.42 -0.78
CA ASP A 243 -41.42 -13.48 0.32
C ASP A 243 -40.46 -14.04 1.38
N ILE A 244 -39.17 -13.96 1.08
CA ILE A 244 -38.07 -14.41 1.96
C ILE A 244 -37.00 -13.32 2.11
N ASN A 245 -36.09 -13.52 3.07
CA ASN A 245 -34.87 -12.74 3.11
C ASN A 245 -33.89 -13.24 2.03
N TRP A 246 -33.89 -12.58 0.88
CA TRP A 246 -32.99 -12.83 -0.25
C TRP A 246 -31.48 -12.63 0.06
N ASN A 247 -31.13 -12.18 1.27
CA ASN A 247 -29.73 -12.17 1.74
C ASN A 247 -29.33 -13.48 2.42
N SER A 248 -30.30 -14.26 2.89
CA SER A 248 -30.08 -15.54 3.56
C SER A 248 -29.89 -16.64 2.53
N GLN A 249 -28.66 -17.13 2.42
CA GLN A 249 -28.33 -18.26 1.53
C GLN A 249 -29.24 -19.47 1.79
N ALA A 250 -29.54 -19.79 3.05
CA ALA A 250 -30.37 -20.94 3.39
C ALA A 250 -31.81 -20.81 2.86
N GLN A 251 -32.40 -19.61 2.95
CA GLN A 251 -33.76 -19.38 2.44
C GLN A 251 -33.79 -19.38 0.92
N VAL A 252 -32.80 -18.76 0.27
CA VAL A 252 -32.69 -18.74 -1.20
C VAL A 252 -32.49 -20.14 -1.78
N LEU A 253 -31.64 -20.97 -1.16
CA LEU A 253 -31.44 -22.36 -1.58
C LEU A 253 -32.74 -23.16 -1.52
N LYS A 254 -33.55 -22.96 -0.46
CA LYS A 254 -34.85 -23.64 -0.31
C LYS A 254 -35.79 -23.28 -1.48
N VAL A 255 -35.92 -21.98 -1.79
CA VAL A 255 -36.76 -21.51 -2.90
C VAL A 255 -36.25 -22.02 -4.25
N PHE A 256 -34.94 -21.95 -4.51
CA PHE A 256 -34.36 -22.46 -5.75
C PHE A 256 -34.65 -23.95 -5.92
N LYS A 257 -34.48 -24.73 -4.85
CA LYS A 257 -34.80 -26.17 -4.86
C LYS A 257 -36.28 -26.47 -5.12
N GLU A 258 -37.18 -25.71 -4.51
CA GLU A 258 -38.63 -25.82 -4.76
C GLU A 258 -39.01 -25.52 -6.22
N LEU A 259 -38.24 -24.65 -6.89
CA LEU A 259 -38.39 -24.31 -8.30
C LEU A 259 -37.60 -25.23 -9.26
N GLY A 260 -36.95 -26.27 -8.74
CA GLY A 260 -36.13 -27.19 -9.55
C GLY A 260 -34.80 -26.60 -10.02
N LEU A 261 -34.38 -25.47 -9.47
CA LEU A 261 -33.07 -24.87 -9.69
C LEU A 261 -32.08 -25.50 -8.70
N GLU A 262 -31.06 -26.19 -9.21
CA GLU A 262 -30.06 -26.89 -8.38
C GLU A 262 -28.71 -26.17 -8.42
N PRO A 263 -28.51 -25.10 -7.63
CA PRO A 263 -27.27 -24.33 -7.64
C PRO A 263 -26.17 -25.10 -6.89
N ARG A 264 -25.11 -25.49 -7.61
CA ARG A 264 -24.08 -26.37 -7.07
C ARG A 264 -22.69 -25.82 -7.33
N LEU A 265 -21.90 -25.69 -6.27
CA LEU A 265 -20.49 -25.35 -6.37
C LEU A 265 -19.65 -26.63 -6.38
N VAL A 266 -19.01 -26.89 -7.51
CA VAL A 266 -18.09 -28.03 -7.67
C VAL A 266 -16.68 -27.49 -7.94
N ASP A 267 -15.76 -27.72 -7.00
CA ASP A 267 -14.33 -27.48 -7.17
C ASP A 267 -13.58 -28.78 -6.83
N LYS A 268 -13.21 -29.51 -7.87
CA LYS A 268 -12.51 -30.80 -7.76
C LYS A 268 -11.11 -30.66 -7.16
N ALA A 269 -10.45 -29.51 -7.32
CA ALA A 269 -9.10 -29.30 -6.80
C ALA A 269 -9.11 -29.07 -5.28
N LYS A 270 -10.19 -28.47 -4.76
CA LYS A 270 -10.38 -28.22 -3.32
C LYS A 270 -11.29 -29.24 -2.63
N ASN A 271 -11.71 -30.28 -3.35
CA ASN A 271 -12.67 -31.28 -2.89
C ASN A 271 -13.97 -30.66 -2.33
N ILE A 272 -14.47 -29.61 -3.00
CA ILE A 272 -15.70 -28.92 -2.64
C ILE A 272 -16.80 -29.40 -3.58
N ASP A 273 -17.85 -29.97 -3.00
CA ASP A 273 -19.09 -30.26 -3.71
C ASP A 273 -20.26 -29.97 -2.76
N ARG A 274 -20.89 -28.80 -2.94
CA ARG A 274 -21.98 -28.36 -2.06
C ARG A 274 -22.95 -27.40 -2.74
N GLU A 275 -24.17 -27.36 -2.23
CA GLU A 275 -25.15 -26.34 -2.57
C GLU A 275 -24.65 -24.95 -2.15
N SER A 276 -24.76 -23.97 -3.05
CA SER A 276 -24.31 -22.59 -2.80
C SER A 276 -25.02 -21.62 -3.72
N VAL A 277 -25.22 -20.39 -3.28
CA VAL A 277 -25.76 -19.28 -4.10
C VAL A 277 -24.66 -18.32 -4.56
N SER A 278 -23.41 -18.78 -4.58
CA SER A 278 -22.29 -18.00 -5.12
C SER A 278 -22.44 -17.81 -6.63
N SER A 279 -21.82 -16.76 -7.19
CA SER A 279 -21.85 -16.51 -8.63
C SER A 279 -21.29 -17.67 -9.47
N LEU A 280 -20.38 -18.47 -8.89
CA LEU A 280 -19.85 -19.68 -9.53
C LEU A 280 -20.86 -20.83 -9.50
N ALA A 281 -21.55 -21.03 -8.38
CA ALA A 281 -22.56 -22.08 -8.25
C ALA A 281 -23.81 -21.84 -9.12
N LEU A 282 -24.09 -20.56 -9.40
CA LEU A 282 -25.20 -20.13 -10.25
C LEU A 282 -24.80 -20.00 -11.72
N ALA A 283 -23.54 -20.28 -12.09
CA ALA A 283 -23.05 -20.03 -13.44
C ALA A 283 -23.78 -20.86 -14.50
N SER A 284 -24.14 -22.11 -14.19
CA SER A 284 -24.91 -23.00 -15.08
C SER A 284 -26.39 -22.64 -15.18
N LEU A 285 -26.88 -21.79 -14.27
CA LEU A 285 -28.28 -21.36 -14.20
C LEU A 285 -28.48 -19.93 -14.72
N LYS A 286 -27.42 -19.31 -15.27
CA LYS A 286 -27.53 -18.00 -15.93
C LYS A 286 -28.48 -18.07 -17.13
N GLY A 287 -29.29 -17.03 -17.29
CA GLY A 287 -30.36 -16.98 -18.29
C GLY A 287 -31.74 -17.35 -17.74
N ASP A 288 -31.80 -17.96 -16.55
CA ASP A 288 -33.05 -18.00 -15.78
C ASP A 288 -33.34 -16.60 -15.20
N PRO A 289 -34.52 -16.01 -15.43
CA PRO A 289 -34.83 -14.65 -14.99
C PRO A 289 -34.67 -14.45 -13.47
N LEU A 290 -35.06 -15.42 -12.66
CA LEU A 290 -34.97 -15.32 -11.20
C LEU A 290 -33.50 -15.32 -10.76
N VAL A 291 -32.69 -16.21 -11.34
CA VAL A 291 -31.25 -16.30 -11.05
C VAL A 291 -30.53 -15.02 -11.47
N ASP A 292 -30.85 -14.48 -12.64
CA ASP A 292 -30.25 -13.25 -13.13
C ASP A 292 -30.62 -12.04 -12.25
N TYR A 293 -31.89 -11.92 -11.84
CA TYR A 293 -32.31 -10.91 -10.86
C TYR A 293 -31.61 -11.06 -9.52
N TYR A 294 -31.44 -12.29 -9.03
CA TYR A 294 -30.75 -12.58 -7.78
C TYR A 294 -29.26 -12.20 -7.84
N LEU A 295 -28.57 -12.57 -8.93
CA LEU A 295 -27.17 -12.25 -9.14
C LEU A 295 -26.95 -10.74 -9.16
N GLU A 296 -27.82 -10.01 -9.85
CA GLU A 296 -27.73 -8.54 -9.93
C GLU A 296 -28.07 -7.88 -8.58
N PHE A 297 -29.10 -8.35 -7.87
CA PHE A 297 -29.40 -7.92 -6.50
C PHE A 297 -28.19 -8.09 -5.57
N LYS A 298 -27.55 -9.25 -5.57
CA LYS A 298 -26.35 -9.51 -4.75
C LYS A 298 -25.17 -8.63 -5.16
N ARG A 299 -24.99 -8.38 -6.46
CA ARG A 299 -23.94 -7.49 -6.98
C ARG A 299 -24.14 -6.06 -6.47
N LEU A 300 -25.33 -5.50 -6.66
CA LEU A 300 -25.68 -4.13 -6.27
C LEU A 300 -25.62 -3.95 -4.75
N LYS A 301 -26.15 -4.91 -3.98
CA LYS A 301 -26.13 -4.84 -2.51
C LYS A 301 -24.74 -4.96 -1.90
N LYS A 302 -23.87 -5.78 -2.51
CA LYS A 302 -22.44 -5.81 -2.15
C LYS A 302 -21.78 -4.46 -2.44
N ALA A 303 -22.10 -3.84 -3.57
CA ALA A 303 -21.61 -2.51 -3.90
C ALA A 303 -22.06 -1.46 -2.86
N LEU A 304 -23.33 -1.44 -2.42
CA LEU A 304 -23.79 -0.53 -1.37
C LEU A 304 -23.16 -0.79 0.00
N THR A 305 -22.86 -2.05 0.32
CA THR A 305 -22.26 -2.40 1.61
C THR A 305 -20.80 -1.96 1.69
N SER A 306 -20.05 -2.16 0.60
CA SER A 306 -18.62 -1.82 0.53
C SER A 306 -18.36 -0.37 0.11
N TYR A 307 -19.26 0.22 -0.67
CA TYR A 307 -19.09 1.50 -1.36
C TYR A 307 -20.34 2.40 -1.25
N GLY A 308 -21.15 2.24 -0.20
CA GLY A 308 -22.31 3.10 0.07
C GLY A 308 -21.91 4.43 0.72
N LEU A 309 -22.84 5.05 1.45
CA LEU A 309 -22.65 6.38 2.05
C LEU A 309 -21.51 6.42 3.09
N LYS A 310 -21.26 5.33 3.81
CA LYS A 310 -20.13 5.23 4.75
C LYS A 310 -18.77 5.44 4.09
N PHE A 311 -18.66 5.22 2.78
CA PHE A 311 -17.42 5.51 2.06
C PHE A 311 -17.03 6.98 2.16
N LEU A 312 -18.01 7.90 2.29
CA LEU A 312 -17.78 9.34 2.43
C LEU A 312 -17.05 9.72 3.71
N GLU A 313 -17.07 8.87 4.76
CA GLU A 313 -16.29 9.07 5.99
C GLU A 313 -14.78 9.09 5.71
N ASN A 314 -14.36 8.53 4.56
CA ASN A 314 -12.96 8.50 4.14
C ASN A 314 -12.53 9.76 3.37
N VAL A 315 -13.44 10.68 3.07
CA VAL A 315 -13.09 11.94 2.39
C VAL A 315 -12.41 12.86 3.39
N ASN A 316 -11.19 13.28 3.07
CA ASN A 316 -10.46 14.21 3.92
C ASN A 316 -11.15 15.58 3.89
N PRO A 317 -11.57 16.13 5.04
CA PRO A 317 -12.36 17.36 5.09
C PRO A 317 -11.54 18.62 4.74
N LYS A 318 -10.21 18.57 4.87
CA LYS A 318 -9.33 19.70 4.51
C LYS A 318 -9.10 19.77 3.00
N THR A 319 -9.00 18.63 2.32
CA THR A 319 -8.61 18.56 0.90
C THR A 319 -9.77 18.21 -0.04
N ASN A 320 -10.88 17.71 0.48
CA ASN A 320 -11.98 17.09 -0.28
C ASN A 320 -11.48 15.99 -1.24
N ARG A 321 -10.51 15.20 -0.78
CA ARG A 321 -9.86 14.13 -1.54
C ARG A 321 -9.81 12.84 -0.74
N ILE A 322 -9.62 11.74 -1.46
CA ILE A 322 -9.38 10.41 -0.90
C ILE A 322 -7.86 10.22 -0.77
N HIS A 323 -7.38 10.00 0.46
CA HIS A 323 -5.96 9.76 0.73
C HIS A 323 -5.76 8.30 1.11
N THR A 324 -5.05 7.55 0.28
CA THR A 324 -4.68 6.16 0.53
C THR A 324 -3.26 6.08 1.10
N ASN A 325 -2.90 4.92 1.64
CA ASN A 325 -1.52 4.58 1.95
C ASN A 325 -1.04 3.48 1.00
N ILE A 326 0.08 3.72 0.32
CA ILE A 326 0.73 2.80 -0.60
C ILE A 326 1.75 1.98 0.18
N TYR A 327 1.47 0.68 0.28
CA TYR A 327 2.42 -0.31 0.76
C TYR A 327 3.22 -0.83 -0.44
N GLN A 328 4.53 -0.55 -0.48
CA GLN A 328 5.32 -0.72 -1.70
C GLN A 328 5.53 -2.17 -2.12
N ILE A 329 5.83 -3.09 -1.19
CA ILE A 329 6.30 -4.43 -1.53
C ILE A 329 5.45 -5.49 -0.80
N LEU A 330 4.59 -6.20 -1.54
CA LEU A 330 3.96 -7.44 -1.08
C LEU A 330 4.84 -8.67 -1.35
N ALA A 331 4.38 -9.86 -0.96
CA ALA A 331 5.07 -11.13 -1.22
C ALA A 331 5.43 -11.37 -2.70
N THR A 332 4.65 -10.82 -3.64
CA THR A 332 4.89 -10.91 -5.10
C THR A 332 5.61 -9.69 -5.68
N GLY A 333 6.03 -8.73 -4.84
CA GLY A 333 6.60 -7.45 -5.27
C GLY A 333 5.57 -6.41 -5.73
N ARG A 334 4.27 -6.73 -5.77
CA ARG A 334 3.22 -5.74 -6.09
C ARG A 334 3.02 -4.73 -4.96
N THR A 335 2.64 -3.51 -5.33
CA THR A 335 2.14 -2.50 -4.37
C THR A 335 0.73 -2.84 -3.91
N ALA A 336 0.40 -2.52 -2.65
CA ALA A 336 -0.97 -2.52 -2.13
C ALA A 336 -1.41 -1.13 -1.68
N SER A 337 -2.73 -0.93 -1.62
CA SER A 337 -3.33 0.26 -0.99
C SER A 337 -4.08 -0.12 0.29
N SER A 338 -3.83 0.61 1.38
CA SER A 338 -4.48 0.47 2.69
C SER A 338 -5.10 1.79 3.17
N ASP A 339 -5.75 1.75 4.33
CA ASP A 339 -6.69 2.76 4.88
C ASP A 339 -7.94 2.92 4.01
N ILE A 340 -7.73 3.18 2.72
CA ILE A 340 -8.73 3.14 1.67
C ILE A 340 -8.12 2.35 0.52
N ASN A 341 -8.68 1.17 0.22
CA ASN A 341 -8.16 0.32 -0.85
C ASN A 341 -8.63 0.80 -2.22
N VAL A 342 -7.90 1.77 -2.78
CA VAL A 342 -8.21 2.41 -4.06
C VAL A 342 -7.92 1.51 -5.27
N GLN A 343 -7.14 0.44 -5.08
CA GLN A 343 -6.91 -0.55 -6.14
C GLN A 343 -8.14 -1.46 -6.39
N ASN A 344 -9.03 -1.58 -5.40
CA ASN A 344 -10.21 -2.44 -5.47
C ASN A 344 -11.53 -1.70 -5.74
N ILE A 345 -11.47 -0.42 -6.13
CA ILE A 345 -12.66 0.35 -6.52
C ILE A 345 -13.40 -0.41 -7.65
N PRO A 346 -14.74 -0.58 -7.55
CA PRO A 346 -15.51 -1.35 -8.51
C PRO A 346 -15.24 -0.94 -9.96
N ARG A 347 -15.34 -1.91 -10.89
CA ARG A 347 -15.25 -1.63 -12.33
C ARG A 347 -16.46 -0.89 -12.88
N ASP A 348 -17.56 -0.89 -12.12
CA ASP A 348 -18.79 -0.20 -12.48
C ASP A 348 -18.51 1.29 -12.66
N LYS A 349 -18.91 1.80 -13.84
CA LYS A 349 -18.62 3.15 -14.28
C LYS A 349 -19.13 4.19 -13.29
N SER A 350 -20.28 3.95 -12.65
CA SER A 350 -20.87 4.88 -11.68
C SER A 350 -19.91 5.20 -10.54
N PHE A 351 -19.23 4.22 -9.95
CA PHE A 351 -18.28 4.47 -8.85
C PHE A 351 -16.97 5.10 -9.33
N ARG A 352 -16.46 4.70 -10.51
CA ARG A 352 -15.22 5.27 -11.05
C ARG A 352 -15.39 6.70 -11.52
N ASP A 353 -16.55 7.04 -12.06
CA ASP A 353 -16.87 8.39 -12.51
C ASP A 353 -16.92 9.39 -11.34
N CYS A 354 -16.96 8.95 -10.08
CA CYS A 354 -16.83 9.84 -8.93
C CYS A 354 -15.39 10.33 -8.72
N PHE A 355 -14.38 9.65 -9.27
CA PHE A 355 -12.99 10.11 -9.25
C PHE A 355 -12.75 11.03 -10.44
N ARG A 356 -13.01 12.33 -10.27
CA ARG A 356 -13.01 13.32 -11.36
C ARG A 356 -11.85 14.28 -11.28
N ALA A 357 -11.31 14.69 -12.43
CA ALA A 357 -10.35 15.78 -12.45
C ALA A 357 -10.99 17.09 -11.94
N PRO A 358 -10.20 17.97 -11.30
CA PRO A 358 -10.58 19.38 -11.10
C PRO A 358 -10.92 20.08 -12.42
N LYS A 359 -11.71 21.17 -12.36
CA LYS A 359 -12.28 21.90 -13.52
C LYS A 359 -11.29 22.17 -14.67
N ASP A 360 -10.04 22.50 -14.37
CA ASP A 360 -9.02 22.87 -15.37
C ASP A 360 -7.99 21.75 -15.63
N LYS A 361 -8.34 20.50 -15.33
CA LYS A 361 -7.46 19.35 -15.49
C LYS A 361 -8.20 18.17 -16.12
N THR A 362 -7.44 17.20 -16.59
CA THR A 362 -7.96 15.94 -17.12
C THR A 362 -7.22 14.78 -16.47
N LEU A 363 -7.94 13.70 -16.15
CA LEU A 363 -7.32 12.45 -15.71
C LEU A 363 -6.86 11.66 -16.94
N ILE A 364 -5.61 11.23 -16.92
CA ILE A 364 -5.01 10.39 -17.95
C ILE A 364 -4.79 9.01 -17.34
N THR A 365 -5.28 7.98 -18.01
CA THR A 365 -5.04 6.59 -17.63
C THR A 365 -4.10 5.95 -18.64
N ALA A 366 -3.03 5.33 -18.16
CA ALA A 366 -2.14 4.49 -18.94
C ALA A 366 -2.10 3.10 -18.28
N ASP A 367 -2.25 2.06 -19.09
CA ASP A 367 -2.23 0.67 -18.64
C ASP A 367 -1.38 -0.16 -19.60
N TYR A 368 -0.58 -1.07 -19.05
CA TYR A 368 0.24 -1.93 -19.88
C TYR A 368 -0.62 -3.03 -20.50
N SER A 369 -0.66 -3.06 -21.83
CA SER A 369 -1.40 -4.08 -22.56
C SER A 369 -0.74 -5.46 -22.41
N ASN A 370 -1.37 -6.33 -21.62
CA ASN A 370 -0.96 -7.72 -21.38
C ASN A 370 0.49 -7.85 -20.88
N GLN A 371 0.92 -7.00 -19.93
CA GLN A 371 2.29 -7.03 -19.41
C GLN A 371 2.70 -8.41 -18.90
N GLU A 372 1.81 -9.12 -18.20
CA GLU A 372 2.14 -10.40 -17.59
C GLU A 372 2.44 -11.44 -18.66
N VAL A 373 1.63 -11.48 -19.72
CA VAL A 373 1.82 -12.39 -20.87
C VAL A 373 3.08 -12.03 -21.65
N ARG A 374 3.41 -10.75 -21.77
CA ARG A 374 4.64 -10.30 -22.44
C ARG A 374 5.88 -10.73 -21.67
N VAL A 375 5.87 -10.57 -20.34
CA VAL A 375 6.95 -11.03 -19.48
C VAL A 375 7.07 -12.55 -19.55
N LEU A 376 5.95 -13.28 -19.51
CA LEU A 376 5.96 -14.74 -19.66
C LEU A 376 6.51 -15.19 -21.01
N ALA A 377 6.12 -14.54 -22.11
CA ALA A 377 6.62 -14.86 -23.44
C ALA A 377 8.14 -14.63 -23.56
N ASP A 378 8.64 -13.54 -22.98
CA ASP A 378 10.07 -13.25 -22.91
C ASP A 378 10.81 -14.28 -22.03
N LEU A 379 10.28 -14.62 -20.85
CA LEU A 379 10.91 -15.62 -19.97
C LEU A 379 10.92 -17.03 -20.57
N ALA A 380 9.84 -17.42 -21.25
CA ALA A 380 9.72 -18.73 -21.88
C ALA A 380 10.49 -18.83 -23.21
N GLN A 381 10.86 -17.70 -23.82
CA GLN A 381 11.44 -17.62 -25.16
C GLN A 381 10.59 -18.34 -26.23
N ASP A 382 9.27 -18.35 -26.08
CA ASP A 382 8.36 -18.96 -27.05
C ASP A 382 8.13 -18.03 -28.25
N GLU A 383 8.64 -18.43 -29.41
CA GLU A 383 8.59 -17.60 -30.62
C GLU A 383 7.16 -17.26 -31.07
N ASN A 384 6.21 -18.18 -30.86
CA ASN A 384 4.81 -17.97 -31.26
C ASN A 384 4.15 -16.91 -30.36
N MET A 385 4.38 -16.98 -29.05
CA MET A 385 3.89 -16.02 -28.05
C MET A 385 4.57 -14.66 -28.20
N ILE A 386 5.87 -14.62 -28.48
CA ILE A 386 6.60 -13.37 -28.77
C ILE A 386 6.02 -12.71 -30.02
N ARG A 387 5.83 -13.47 -31.11
CA ARG A 387 5.20 -12.96 -32.35
C ARG A 387 3.76 -12.50 -32.07
N ALA A 388 2.98 -13.29 -31.33
CA ALA A 388 1.61 -12.94 -30.99
C ALA A 388 1.53 -11.62 -30.20
N CYS A 389 2.42 -11.42 -29.22
CA CYS A 389 2.53 -10.18 -28.44
C CYS A 389 2.95 -8.96 -29.28
N ARG A 390 3.72 -9.16 -30.35
CA ARG A 390 4.20 -8.08 -31.23
C ARG A 390 3.15 -7.66 -32.25
N ASP A 391 2.57 -8.65 -32.94
CA ASP A 391 1.88 -8.41 -34.21
C ASP A 391 0.35 -8.59 -34.11
N SER A 392 -0.18 -9.05 -32.96
CA SER A 392 -1.57 -9.51 -32.89
C SER A 392 -2.23 -9.41 -31.52
N ASP A 393 -3.49 -9.83 -31.46
CA ASP A 393 -4.23 -10.04 -30.21
C ASP A 393 -3.82 -11.39 -29.61
N VAL A 394 -3.05 -11.35 -28.52
CA VAL A 394 -2.50 -12.56 -27.89
C VAL A 394 -3.58 -13.56 -27.45
N HIS A 395 -4.75 -13.09 -27.01
CA HIS A 395 -5.84 -13.99 -26.62
C HIS A 395 -6.46 -14.67 -27.84
N LEU A 396 -6.61 -13.93 -28.95
CA LEU A 396 -7.09 -14.51 -30.20
C LEU A 396 -6.09 -15.52 -30.77
N ALA A 397 -4.79 -15.21 -30.73
CA ALA A 397 -3.74 -16.12 -31.16
C ALA A 397 -3.77 -17.43 -30.36
N THR A 398 -3.85 -17.33 -29.02
CA THR A 398 -4.02 -18.50 -28.15
C THR A 398 -5.30 -19.27 -28.50
N ALA A 399 -6.43 -18.59 -28.74
CA ALA A 399 -7.69 -19.26 -29.09
C ALA A 399 -7.60 -20.03 -30.41
N LYS A 400 -7.01 -19.43 -31.45
CA LYS A 400 -6.86 -20.08 -32.77
C LYS A 400 -6.05 -21.37 -32.68
N ILE A 401 -5.03 -21.38 -31.84
CA ILE A 401 -4.19 -22.57 -31.60
C ILE A 401 -4.94 -23.58 -30.73
N ALA A 402 -5.43 -23.18 -29.57
CA ALA A 402 -6.06 -24.06 -28.59
C ALA A 402 -7.33 -24.76 -29.13
N PHE A 403 -8.11 -24.07 -29.95
CA PHE A 403 -9.33 -24.59 -30.57
C PHE A 403 -9.13 -25.06 -32.02
N ASN A 404 -7.89 -25.03 -32.52
CA ASN A 404 -7.53 -25.42 -33.88
C ASN A 404 -8.43 -24.79 -34.97
N ASN A 405 -8.73 -23.50 -34.82
CA ASN A 405 -9.62 -22.77 -35.73
C ASN A 405 -9.01 -21.41 -36.13
N PRO A 406 -8.36 -21.32 -37.30
CA PRO A 406 -7.73 -20.08 -37.78
C PRO A 406 -8.72 -18.94 -38.09
N GLN A 407 -10.00 -19.26 -38.29
CA GLN A 407 -11.06 -18.32 -38.70
C GLN A 407 -11.70 -17.58 -37.52
N LEU A 408 -11.30 -17.87 -36.28
CA LEU A 408 -11.82 -17.18 -35.10
C LEU A 408 -11.59 -15.66 -35.20
N LYS A 409 -12.61 -14.92 -34.77
CA LYS A 409 -12.65 -13.46 -34.74
C LYS A 409 -12.54 -12.95 -33.29
N LYS A 410 -12.35 -11.64 -33.12
CA LYS A 410 -12.11 -11.00 -31.80
C LYS A 410 -13.31 -11.07 -30.84
N ASP A 411 -14.50 -11.27 -31.37
CA ASP A 411 -15.78 -11.39 -30.66
C ASP A 411 -16.15 -12.83 -30.32
N SER A 412 -15.31 -13.80 -30.67
CA SER A 412 -15.60 -15.21 -30.41
C SER A 412 -15.54 -15.55 -28.91
N GLN A 413 -16.39 -16.49 -28.50
CA GLN A 413 -16.43 -16.97 -27.11
C GLN A 413 -15.14 -17.72 -26.74
N GLU A 414 -14.51 -18.39 -27.69
CA GLU A 414 -13.21 -19.06 -27.58
C GLU A 414 -12.10 -18.08 -27.20
N ARG A 415 -12.13 -16.85 -27.73
CA ARG A 415 -11.18 -15.81 -27.32
C ARG A 415 -11.36 -15.43 -25.86
N GLN A 416 -12.60 -15.40 -25.36
CA GLN A 416 -12.87 -15.12 -23.94
C GLN A 416 -12.37 -16.26 -23.04
N TYR A 417 -12.48 -17.51 -23.48
CA TYR A 417 -11.87 -18.66 -22.79
C TYR A 417 -10.35 -18.58 -22.80
N ALA A 418 -9.73 -18.34 -23.96
CA ALA A 418 -8.28 -18.21 -24.09
C ALA A 418 -7.73 -17.03 -23.27
N LYS A 419 -8.49 -15.93 -23.15
CA LYS A 419 -8.16 -14.84 -22.24
C LYS A 419 -8.04 -15.34 -20.79
N SER A 420 -9.04 -16.07 -20.31
CA SER A 420 -9.01 -16.65 -18.97
C SER A 420 -7.85 -17.64 -18.79
N MET A 421 -7.53 -18.44 -19.81
CA MET A 421 -6.36 -19.33 -19.78
C MET A 421 -5.05 -18.54 -19.67
N ASN A 422 -4.85 -17.49 -20.47
CA ASN A 422 -3.66 -16.65 -20.40
C ASN A 422 -3.51 -15.99 -19.02
N PHE A 423 -4.61 -15.60 -18.38
CA PHE A 423 -4.62 -15.07 -17.00
C PHE A 423 -4.33 -16.11 -15.92
N LEU A 424 -4.50 -17.41 -16.20
CA LEU A 424 -4.15 -18.48 -15.27
C LEU A 424 -2.69 -18.91 -15.42
N MET A 425 -2.15 -18.82 -16.64
CA MET A 425 -0.75 -19.14 -16.94
C MET A 425 0.22 -18.02 -16.53
N ALA A 426 -0.22 -16.76 -16.63
CA ALA A 426 0.54 -15.57 -16.25
C ALA A 426 0.17 -15.11 -14.84
#